data_AF-A0A177V7X0-F1
#
_entry.id   AF-A0A177V7X0-F1
#
_cell.length_a   1.000
_cell.length_b   1.000
_cell.length_c   1.000
_cell.angle_alpha   90.00
_cell.angle_beta   90.00
_cell.angle_gamma   90.00
#
_symmetry.space_group_name_H-M   'P 1'
#
loop_
_entity.id
_entity.type
_entity.pdbx_description
1 polymer ?
#
loop_
_entity_poly.entity_id
_entity_poly.type
_entity_poly.pdbx_seq_one_letter_code
_entity_poly.pdbx_strand_id
1 'polypeptide(L)'
;MSASKGRNRAEAQAAAVRRVMRSNGDPYGILGLAAVTTDRSVLKKARRHWALFLHPDKNPDPQAVEAMKLLNQAFDVLMTLPPGQLWRAPHQTEPTKARPTGGASQKQQGKAKHNDPQQAKERQRQKDQQRQKDQEQRQDQKQRQQKQQKQKQKQLQEEEHEAYLRQQERQRRCQQEDWMRQERARFEWHLLERQRKEAADCEQRRRTISTITKTMVATVLAVAAAKSMLPDLLQW
;
A
#
# COMPACT_ATOMS: atom_id res chain seq x y z
N MET A 1 -11.50 1.77 -25.35
CA MET A 1 -11.83 0.59 -24.50
C MET A 1 -12.25 0.94 -23.05
N SER A 2 -12.53 2.21 -22.69
CA SER A 2 -12.80 2.61 -21.29
C SER A 2 -14.28 2.49 -20.85
N ALA A 3 -15.23 2.52 -21.79
CA ALA A 3 -16.67 2.54 -21.50
C ALA A 3 -17.27 1.18 -21.06
N SER A 4 -16.63 0.05 -21.39
CA SER A 4 -17.08 -1.28 -20.94
C SER A 4 -16.78 -1.51 -19.46
N LYS A 5 -15.65 -1.00 -18.95
CA LYS A 5 -15.22 -1.18 -17.55
C LYS A 5 -16.12 -0.45 -16.56
N GLY A 6 -16.71 0.69 -16.95
CA GLY A 6 -17.68 1.44 -16.14
C GLY A 6 -19.03 0.73 -16.00
N ARG A 7 -19.56 0.17 -17.10
CA ARG A 7 -20.83 -0.58 -17.11
C ARG A 7 -20.78 -1.84 -16.24
N ASN A 8 -19.70 -2.62 -16.37
CA ASN A 8 -19.48 -3.81 -15.54
C ASN A 8 -19.43 -3.50 -14.04
N ARG A 9 -18.91 -2.32 -13.67
CA ARG A 9 -18.86 -1.87 -12.27
C ARG A 9 -20.25 -1.46 -11.76
N ALA A 10 -21.02 -0.72 -12.56
CA ALA A 10 -22.36 -0.30 -12.19
C ALA A 10 -23.31 -1.51 -12.03
N GLU A 11 -23.22 -2.50 -12.92
CA GLU A 11 -23.99 -3.74 -12.82
C GLU A 11 -23.62 -4.56 -11.57
N ALA A 12 -22.32 -4.65 -11.26
CA ALA A 12 -21.85 -5.29 -10.04
C ALA A 12 -22.31 -4.55 -8.77
N GLN A 13 -22.36 -3.20 -8.80
CA GLN A 13 -22.89 -2.37 -7.72
C GLN A 13 -24.38 -2.57 -7.51
N ALA A 14 -25.18 -2.60 -8.58
CA ALA A 14 -26.60 -2.91 -8.52
C ALA A 14 -26.86 -4.34 -8.00
N ALA A 15 -26.05 -5.31 -8.42
CA ALA A 15 -26.13 -6.68 -7.88
C ALA A 15 -25.81 -6.74 -6.38
N ALA A 16 -24.84 -5.96 -5.92
CA ALA A 16 -24.52 -5.85 -4.49
C ALA A 16 -25.65 -5.20 -3.68
N VAL A 17 -26.27 -4.13 -4.18
CA VAL A 17 -27.45 -3.51 -3.56
C VAL A 17 -28.59 -4.52 -3.44
N ARG A 18 -28.91 -5.24 -4.52
CA ARG A 18 -29.95 -6.29 -4.51
C ARG A 18 -29.65 -7.39 -3.50
N ARG A 19 -28.39 -7.79 -3.35
CA ARG A 19 -27.98 -8.79 -2.34
C ARG A 19 -28.22 -8.29 -0.92
N VAL A 20 -27.83 -7.04 -0.63
CA VAL A 20 -28.04 -6.43 0.70
C VAL A 20 -29.53 -6.34 1.02
N MET A 21 -30.35 -5.91 0.06
CA MET A 21 -31.81 -5.85 0.21
C MET A 21 -32.41 -7.24 0.49
N ARG A 22 -31.96 -8.27 -0.23
CA ARG A 22 -32.45 -9.64 -0.06
C ARG A 22 -32.06 -10.28 1.29
N SER A 23 -31.01 -9.78 1.92
CA SER A 23 -30.49 -10.32 3.19
C SER A 23 -31.37 -9.94 4.39
N ASN A 24 -32.34 -9.03 4.23
CA ASN A 24 -33.47 -8.75 5.13
C ASN A 24 -33.17 -8.82 6.64
N GLY A 25 -32.05 -8.25 7.07
CA GLY A 25 -31.67 -8.15 8.49
C GLY A 25 -30.63 -9.16 8.99
N ASP A 26 -30.08 -10.04 8.14
CA ASP A 26 -28.89 -10.84 8.49
C ASP A 26 -27.60 -10.01 8.39
N PRO A 27 -26.91 -9.70 9.51
CA PRO A 27 -25.70 -8.89 9.49
C PRO A 27 -24.53 -9.54 8.74
N TYR A 28 -24.44 -10.88 8.73
CA TYR A 28 -23.34 -11.59 8.08
C TYR A 28 -23.53 -11.64 6.55
N GLY A 29 -24.75 -11.92 6.10
CA GLY A 29 -25.12 -11.87 4.68
C GLY A 29 -24.97 -10.49 4.06
N ILE A 30 -25.30 -9.42 4.80
CA ILE A 30 -25.14 -8.03 4.37
C ILE A 30 -23.66 -7.69 4.14
N LEU A 31 -22.77 -8.08 5.06
CA LEU A 31 -21.32 -7.86 4.95
C LEU A 31 -20.62 -8.85 4.01
N GLY A 32 -21.31 -9.90 3.56
CA GLY A 32 -20.75 -10.96 2.72
C GLY A 32 -19.66 -11.76 3.45
N LEU A 33 -19.83 -11.98 4.74
CA LEU A 33 -18.90 -12.73 5.59
C LEU A 33 -19.51 -14.07 6.01
N ALA A 34 -18.66 -15.04 6.36
CA ALA A 34 -19.12 -16.29 6.96
C ALA A 34 -19.78 -16.03 8.32
N ALA A 35 -20.84 -16.78 8.64
CA ALA A 35 -21.66 -16.62 9.85
C ALA A 35 -20.92 -16.85 11.19
N VAL A 36 -19.63 -17.20 11.14
CA VAL A 36 -18.77 -17.49 12.29
C VAL A 36 -17.71 -16.41 12.55
N THR A 37 -17.65 -15.38 11.71
CA THR A 37 -16.60 -14.35 11.81
C THR A 37 -16.87 -13.39 12.96
N THR A 38 -16.09 -13.51 14.03
CA THR A 38 -16.13 -12.62 15.22
C THR A 38 -14.98 -11.61 15.27
N ASP A 39 -14.02 -11.69 14.34
CA ASP A 39 -12.88 -10.77 14.32
C ASP A 39 -13.30 -9.34 13.93
N ARG A 40 -13.13 -8.42 14.89
CA ARG A 40 -13.43 -6.99 14.72
C ARG A 40 -12.62 -6.33 13.61
N SER A 41 -11.41 -6.81 13.33
CA SER A 41 -10.55 -6.29 12.27
C SER A 41 -11.13 -6.59 10.88
N VAL A 42 -11.63 -7.82 10.69
CA VAL A 42 -12.27 -8.29 9.45
C VAL A 42 -13.59 -7.57 9.21
N LEU A 43 -14.40 -7.39 10.26
CA LEU A 43 -15.66 -6.63 10.18
C LEU A 43 -15.43 -5.18 9.73
N LYS A 44 -14.42 -4.50 10.29
CA LYS A 44 -14.04 -3.13 9.89
C LYS A 44 -13.53 -3.07 8.45
N LYS A 45 -12.84 -4.12 7.97
CA LYS A 45 -12.35 -4.20 6.60
C LYS A 45 -13.50 -4.40 5.60
N ALA A 46 -14.41 -5.33 5.90
CA ALA A 46 -15.59 -5.61 5.08
C ALA A 46 -16.51 -4.38 4.97
N ARG A 47 -16.81 -3.71 6.09
CA ARG A 47 -17.62 -2.49 6.09
C ARG A 47 -17.01 -1.40 5.21
N ARG A 48 -15.70 -1.12 5.33
CA ARG A 48 -15.01 -0.11 4.49
C ARG A 48 -15.07 -0.45 3.01
N HIS A 49 -14.88 -1.73 2.67
CA HIS A 49 -14.95 -2.20 1.29
C HIS A 49 -16.35 -1.98 0.68
N TRP A 50 -17.39 -2.44 1.37
CA TRP A 50 -18.78 -2.30 0.89
C TRP A 50 -19.28 -0.85 0.94
N ALA A 51 -18.83 -0.04 1.90
CA ALA A 51 -19.21 1.37 1.99
C ALA A 51 -18.73 2.18 0.77
N LEU A 52 -17.54 1.86 0.24
CA LEU A 52 -17.04 2.49 -1.00
C LEU A 52 -17.82 2.03 -2.23
N PHE A 53 -18.34 0.81 -2.21
CA PHE A 53 -19.04 0.20 -3.33
C PHE A 53 -20.51 0.61 -3.42
N LEU A 54 -21.18 0.76 -2.26
CA LEU A 54 -22.60 1.10 -2.10
C LEU A 54 -22.83 2.61 -1.88
N HIS A 55 -21.80 3.45 -1.98
CA HIS A 55 -21.94 4.88 -1.73
C HIS A 55 -22.93 5.53 -2.71
N PRO A 56 -23.92 6.32 -2.24
CA PRO A 56 -24.98 6.87 -3.08
C PRO A 56 -24.48 7.85 -4.15
N ASP A 57 -23.33 8.49 -3.95
CA ASP A 57 -22.67 9.34 -4.96
C ASP A 57 -22.11 8.54 -6.14
N LYS A 58 -21.67 7.29 -5.91
CA LYS A 58 -20.94 6.48 -6.89
C LYS A 58 -21.77 5.35 -7.49
N ASN A 59 -22.96 5.11 -6.95
CA ASN A 59 -23.86 4.06 -7.39
C ASN A 59 -25.16 4.71 -7.88
N PRO A 60 -25.52 4.57 -9.18
CA PRO A 60 -26.73 5.18 -9.74
C PRO A 60 -28.04 4.51 -9.27
N ASP A 61 -27.97 3.43 -8.49
CA ASP A 61 -29.14 2.71 -7.99
C ASP A 61 -29.89 3.52 -6.88
N PRO A 62 -31.21 3.74 -7.02
CA PRO A 62 -31.98 4.50 -6.02
C PRO A 62 -32.02 3.84 -4.63
N GLN A 63 -31.81 2.52 -4.55
CA GLN A 63 -31.80 1.78 -3.29
C GLN A 63 -30.42 1.75 -2.62
N ALA A 64 -29.39 2.38 -3.21
CA ALA A 64 -28.06 2.45 -2.63
C ALA A 64 -28.03 3.11 -1.24
N VAL A 65 -28.87 4.15 -1.03
CA VAL A 65 -29.01 4.83 0.27
C VAL A 65 -29.53 3.88 1.33
N GLU A 66 -30.53 3.07 1.00
CA GLU A 66 -31.11 2.09 1.92
C GLU A 66 -30.14 0.95 2.21
N ALA A 67 -29.43 0.47 1.19
CA ALA A 67 -28.42 -0.58 1.34
C ALA A 67 -27.26 -0.14 2.25
N MET A 68 -26.86 1.13 2.14
CA MET A 68 -25.84 1.71 3.02
C MET A 68 -26.32 1.80 4.47
N LYS A 69 -27.60 2.10 4.70
CA LYS A 69 -28.18 2.11 6.06
C LYS A 69 -28.17 0.72 6.67
N LEU A 70 -28.62 -0.29 5.92
CA LEU A 70 -28.59 -1.69 6.35
C LEU A 70 -27.16 -2.19 6.63
N LEU A 71 -26.19 -1.79 5.79
CA LEU A 71 -24.77 -2.10 6.01
C LEU A 71 -24.24 -1.54 7.34
N ASN A 72 -24.56 -0.28 7.65
CA ASN A 72 -24.13 0.34 8.91
C ASN A 72 -24.84 -0.29 10.12
N GLN A 73 -26.15 -0.55 10.03
CA GLN A 73 -26.91 -1.22 11.09
C GLN A 73 -26.36 -2.63 11.38
N ALA A 74 -26.09 -3.42 10.33
CA ALA A 74 -25.47 -4.73 10.45
C ALA A 74 -24.10 -4.66 11.16
N PHE A 75 -23.27 -3.69 10.78
CA PHE A 75 -21.96 -3.49 11.40
C PHE A 75 -22.06 -3.10 12.88
N ASP A 76 -22.97 -2.18 13.24
CA ASP A 76 -23.16 -1.72 14.61
C ASP A 76 -23.67 -2.85 15.53
N VAL A 77 -24.58 -3.69 15.03
CA VAL A 77 -25.04 -4.90 15.74
C VAL A 77 -23.87 -5.84 16.03
N LEU A 78 -23.04 -6.15 15.03
CA LEU A 78 -21.91 -7.06 15.21
C LEU A 78 -20.81 -6.47 16.11
N MET A 79 -20.61 -5.15 16.12
CA MET A 79 -19.65 -4.49 17.01
C MET A 79 -20.11 -4.46 18.47
N THR A 80 -21.42 -4.43 18.70
CA THR A 80 -22.02 -4.40 20.04
C THR A 80 -22.03 -5.78 20.69
N LEU A 81 -21.87 -6.86 19.92
CA LEU A 81 -21.82 -8.22 20.46
C LEU A 81 -20.57 -8.44 21.34
N PRO A 82 -20.73 -9.22 22.44
CA PRO A 82 -19.60 -9.68 23.24
C PRO A 82 -18.60 -10.50 22.40
N PRO A 83 -17.30 -10.45 22.72
CA PRO A 83 -16.30 -11.27 22.04
C PRO A 83 -16.64 -12.75 22.21
N GLY A 84 -16.74 -13.48 21.09
CA GLY A 84 -17.08 -14.92 21.07
C GLY A 84 -18.57 -15.24 20.94
N GLN A 85 -19.45 -14.23 21.03
CA GLN A 85 -20.89 -14.43 20.81
C GLN A 85 -21.22 -14.34 19.32
N LEU A 86 -21.88 -15.37 18.78
CA LEU A 86 -22.42 -15.36 17.42
C LEU A 86 -23.74 -14.58 17.39
N TRP A 87 -23.98 -13.82 16.32
CA TRP A 87 -25.28 -13.18 16.12
C TRP A 87 -26.36 -14.25 15.93
N ARG A 88 -27.43 -14.15 16.71
CA ARG A 88 -28.62 -15.01 16.62
C ARG A 88 -29.77 -14.14 16.15
N ALA A 89 -30.44 -14.56 15.07
CA ALA A 89 -31.63 -13.87 14.59
C ALA A 89 -32.65 -13.72 15.73
N PRO A 90 -33.15 -12.51 16.00
CA PRO A 90 -34.27 -12.36 16.92
C PRO A 90 -35.44 -13.16 16.36
N HIS A 91 -35.98 -14.07 17.18
CA HIS A 91 -37.27 -14.69 16.90
C HIS A 91 -38.29 -13.56 16.73
N GLN A 92 -39.11 -13.61 15.69
CA GLN A 92 -40.15 -12.60 15.47
C GLN A 92 -41.20 -12.72 16.58
N THR A 93 -40.96 -12.02 17.68
CA THR A 93 -42.00 -11.64 18.63
C THR A 93 -42.09 -10.13 18.59
N GLU A 94 -43.28 -9.68 18.23
CA GLU A 94 -43.84 -8.32 18.28
C GLU A 94 -43.25 -7.38 19.36
N PRO A 95 -43.30 -6.05 19.15
CA PRO A 95 -42.59 -5.07 19.95
C PRO A 95 -43.26 -4.88 21.32
N THR A 96 -42.78 -5.57 22.35
CA THR A 96 -43.15 -5.24 23.73
C THR A 96 -42.39 -3.99 24.18
N LYS A 97 -43.11 -2.87 24.21
CA LYS A 97 -42.76 -1.65 24.96
C LYS A 97 -42.39 -2.01 26.41
N ALA A 98 -41.10 -2.00 26.71
CA ALA A 98 -40.63 -2.07 28.09
C ALA A 98 -40.80 -0.71 28.77
N ARG A 99 -41.89 -0.62 29.52
CA ARG A 99 -42.13 0.34 30.60
C ARG A 99 -41.03 0.23 31.67
N PRO A 100 -40.31 1.29 32.05
CA PRO A 100 -39.70 1.36 33.37
C PRO A 100 -40.78 1.74 34.38
N THR A 101 -41.09 0.76 35.22
CA THR A 101 -41.84 0.84 36.46
C THR A 101 -41.19 1.80 37.46
N GLY A 102 -41.98 2.78 37.92
CA GLY A 102 -42.05 3.24 39.31
C GLY A 102 -40.74 3.49 40.05
N GLY A 103 -40.12 4.65 39.82
CA GLY A 103 -39.21 5.26 40.79
C GLY A 103 -40.03 5.95 41.87
N ALA A 104 -40.15 5.31 43.04
CA ALA A 104 -40.85 5.80 44.21
C ALA A 104 -40.35 7.20 44.63
N SER A 105 -41.29 8.14 44.74
CA SER A 105 -41.08 9.41 45.42
C SER A 105 -40.78 9.17 46.89
N GLN A 106 -39.49 9.17 47.26
CA GLN A 106 -39.10 9.34 48.65
C GLN A 106 -39.06 10.84 48.94
N LYS A 107 -40.20 11.34 49.45
CA LYS A 107 -40.36 12.69 49.98
C LYS A 107 -39.56 12.77 51.29
N GLN A 108 -38.26 12.99 51.19
CA GLN A 108 -37.44 13.37 52.34
C GLN A 108 -37.79 14.82 52.70
N GLN A 109 -38.52 14.97 53.81
CA GLN A 109 -38.67 16.23 54.52
C GLN A 109 -37.30 16.65 55.08
N GLY A 110 -36.53 17.34 54.24
CA GLY A 110 -35.36 18.09 54.67
C GLY A 110 -35.81 19.34 55.40
N LYS A 111 -35.69 19.33 56.74
CA LYS A 111 -35.80 20.51 57.60
C LYS A 111 -35.01 21.66 56.96
N ALA A 112 -35.70 22.76 56.65
CA ALA A 112 -35.09 24.00 56.20
C ALA A 112 -34.20 24.53 57.34
N LYS A 113 -32.92 24.11 57.32
CA LYS A 113 -31.88 24.77 58.09
C LYS A 113 -31.74 26.17 57.51
N HIS A 114 -31.78 27.16 58.39
CA HIS A 114 -31.48 28.56 58.12
C HIS A 114 -30.21 28.63 57.24
N ASN A 115 -30.37 28.92 55.96
CA ASN A 115 -29.25 29.01 55.03
C ASN A 115 -28.66 30.40 55.24
N ASP A 116 -27.53 30.49 55.93
CA ASP A 116 -26.87 31.75 56.16
C ASP A 116 -26.48 32.38 54.81
N PRO A 117 -26.95 33.60 54.48
CA PRO A 117 -26.66 34.25 53.21
C PRO A 117 -25.16 34.38 52.92
N GLN A 118 -24.30 34.39 53.94
CA GLN A 118 -22.85 34.44 53.77
C GLN A 118 -22.28 33.12 53.24
N GLN A 119 -22.76 31.98 53.73
CA GLN A 119 -22.30 30.66 53.29
C GLN A 119 -22.69 30.33 51.85
N ALA A 120 -23.85 30.82 51.40
CA ALA A 120 -24.28 30.70 50.01
C ALA A 120 -23.37 31.49 49.05
N LYS A 121 -22.99 32.73 49.43
CA LYS A 121 -22.06 33.57 48.65
C LYS A 121 -20.67 32.95 48.56
N GLU A 122 -20.17 32.36 49.63
CA GLU A 122 -18.86 31.71 49.66
C GLU A 122 -18.82 30.44 48.79
N ARG A 123 -19.86 29.61 48.85
CA ARG A 123 -20.01 28.46 47.93
C ARG A 123 -20.08 28.89 46.47
N GLN A 124 -20.72 30.02 46.17
CA GLN A 124 -20.76 30.57 44.80
C GLN A 124 -19.36 30.99 44.35
N ARG A 125 -18.61 31.73 45.19
CA ARG A 125 -17.21 32.12 44.90
C ARG A 125 -16.29 30.92 44.69
N GLN A 126 -16.42 29.87 45.50
CA GLN A 126 -15.64 28.64 45.33
C GLN A 126 -15.98 27.91 44.01
N LYS A 127 -17.27 27.86 43.64
CA LYS A 127 -17.69 27.31 42.34
C LYS A 127 -17.15 28.14 41.18
N ASP A 128 -17.16 29.46 41.29
CA ASP A 128 -16.66 30.34 40.24
C ASP A 128 -15.13 30.23 40.10
N GLN A 129 -14.39 30.14 41.21
CA GLN A 129 -12.95 29.84 41.19
C GLN A 129 -12.66 28.47 40.59
N GLN A 130 -13.46 27.45 40.92
CA GLN A 130 -13.31 26.12 40.33
C GLN A 130 -13.56 26.15 38.82
N ARG A 131 -14.61 26.86 38.37
CA ARG A 131 -14.90 27.05 36.94
C ARG A 131 -13.77 27.78 36.21
N GLN A 132 -13.17 28.80 36.83
CA GLN A 132 -12.01 29.51 36.26
C GLN A 132 -10.80 28.58 36.12
N LYS A 133 -10.46 27.81 37.17
CA LYS A 133 -9.39 26.80 37.12
C LYS A 133 -9.65 25.72 36.08
N ASP A 134 -10.89 25.22 36.00
CA ASP A 134 -11.29 24.22 35.00
C ASP A 134 -11.23 24.78 33.58
N GLN A 135 -11.58 26.06 33.37
CA GLN A 135 -11.43 26.74 32.08
C GLN A 135 -9.96 26.92 31.70
N GLU A 136 -9.12 27.37 32.62
CA GLU A 136 -7.69 27.54 32.43
C GLU A 136 -7.01 26.20 32.11
N GLN A 137 -7.30 25.13 32.87
CA GLN A 137 -6.79 23.79 32.56
C GLN A 137 -7.22 23.28 31.18
N ARG A 138 -8.47 23.55 30.76
CA ARG A 138 -8.94 23.20 29.41
C ARG A 138 -8.22 24.00 28.33
N GLN A 139 -7.95 25.28 28.57
CA GLN A 139 -7.19 26.13 27.64
C GLN A 139 -5.75 25.65 27.52
N ASP A 140 -5.08 25.38 28.64
CA ASP A 140 -3.73 24.83 28.69
C ASP A 140 -3.65 23.46 28.02
N GLN A 141 -4.61 22.58 28.27
CA GLN A 141 -4.65 21.26 27.63
C GLN A 141 -4.83 21.39 26.12
N LYS A 142 -5.70 22.30 25.64
CA LYS A 142 -5.84 22.61 24.21
C LYS A 142 -4.56 23.19 23.62
N GLN A 143 -3.90 24.13 24.29
CA GLN A 143 -2.63 24.70 23.83
C GLN A 143 -1.52 23.65 23.76
N ARG A 144 -1.42 22.77 24.77
CA ARG A 144 -0.45 21.65 24.78
C ARG A 144 -0.72 20.68 23.63
N GLN A 145 -1.99 20.33 23.40
CA GLN A 145 -2.37 19.48 22.26
C GLN A 145 -2.03 20.15 20.92
N GLN A 146 -2.30 21.44 20.76
CA GLN A 146 -1.98 22.18 19.55
C GLN A 146 -0.47 22.28 19.32
N LYS A 147 0.32 22.56 20.37
CA LYS A 147 1.79 22.55 20.29
C LYS A 147 2.32 21.18 19.90
N GLN A 148 1.81 20.11 20.51
CA GLN A 148 2.18 18.73 20.15
C GLN A 148 1.81 18.39 18.70
N GLN A 149 0.63 18.78 18.23
CA GLN A 149 0.21 18.58 16.85
C GLN A 149 1.12 19.34 15.87
N LYS A 150 1.44 20.60 16.16
CA LYS A 150 2.34 21.42 15.34
C LYS A 150 3.77 20.85 15.31
N GLN A 151 4.26 20.37 16.45
CA GLN A 151 5.57 19.75 16.54
C GLN A 151 5.61 18.42 15.77
N LYS A 152 4.57 17.58 15.88
CA LYS A 152 4.44 16.36 15.08
C LYS A 152 4.37 16.66 13.58
N GLN A 153 3.61 17.67 13.16
CA GLN A 153 3.56 18.09 11.76
C GLN A 153 4.94 18.55 11.27
N LYS A 154 5.67 19.33 12.08
CA LYS A 154 7.02 19.77 11.75
C LYS A 154 8.00 18.59 11.62
N GLN A 155 7.95 17.64 12.56
CA GLN A 155 8.77 16.43 12.52
C GLN A 155 8.47 15.59 11.27
N LEU A 156 7.19 15.39 10.93
CA LEU A 156 6.81 14.69 9.71
C LEU A 156 7.31 15.41 8.45
N GLN A 157 7.22 16.74 8.40
CA GLN A 157 7.75 17.51 7.27
C GLN A 157 9.28 17.40 7.16
N GLU A 158 10.00 17.43 8.29
CA GLU A 158 11.45 17.24 8.33
C GLU A 158 11.84 15.82 7.89
N GLU A 159 11.12 14.79 8.36
CA GLU A 159 11.32 13.40 7.96
C GLU A 159 11.03 13.18 6.47
N GLU A 160 9.95 13.76 5.93
CA GLU A 160 9.62 13.71 4.51
C GLU A 160 10.69 14.39 3.66
N HIS A 161 11.16 15.57 4.08
CA HIS A 161 12.23 16.28 3.40
C HIS A 161 13.55 15.50 3.44
N GLU A 162 13.89 14.91 4.59
CA GLU A 162 15.08 14.08 4.73
C GLU A 162 14.96 12.80 3.88
N ALA A 163 13.80 12.16 3.85
CA ALA A 163 13.53 10.99 3.00
C ALA A 163 13.68 11.32 1.51
N TYR A 164 13.25 12.51 1.08
CA TYR A 164 13.43 13.01 -0.27
C TYR A 164 14.91 13.20 -0.61
N LEU A 165 15.68 13.86 0.26
CA LEU A 165 17.13 14.02 0.05
C LEU A 165 17.85 12.67 -0.01
N ARG A 166 17.53 11.75 0.91
CA ARG A 166 18.06 10.37 0.90
C ARG A 166 17.69 9.64 -0.39
N GLN A 167 16.49 9.85 -0.94
CA GLN A 167 16.09 9.28 -2.21
C GLN A 167 16.88 9.87 -3.38
N GLN A 168 17.09 11.18 -3.39
CA GLN A 168 17.86 11.86 -4.41
C GLN A 168 19.33 11.42 -4.40
N GLU A 169 19.95 11.29 -3.22
CA GLU A 169 21.31 10.76 -3.09
C GLU A 169 21.41 9.31 -3.57
N ARG A 170 20.44 8.46 -3.23
CA ARG A 170 20.38 7.08 -3.77
C ARG A 170 20.29 7.07 -5.29
N GLN A 171 19.48 7.94 -5.88
CA GLN A 171 19.40 8.06 -7.34
C GLN A 171 20.73 8.51 -7.94
N ARG A 172 21.39 9.52 -7.35
CA ARG A 172 22.71 9.97 -7.82
C ARG A 172 23.77 8.88 -7.70
N ARG A 173 23.79 8.11 -6.60
CA ARG A 173 24.69 6.96 -6.43
C ARG A 173 24.41 5.88 -7.45
N CYS A 174 23.15 5.50 -7.66
CA CYS A 174 22.76 4.52 -8.67
C CYS A 174 23.18 4.97 -10.08
N GLN A 175 22.92 6.23 -10.44
CA GLN A 175 23.34 6.81 -11.71
C GLN A 175 24.86 6.79 -11.87
N GLN A 176 25.61 7.13 -10.81
CA GLN A 176 27.07 7.10 -10.83
C GLN A 176 27.60 5.67 -10.98
N GLU A 177 27.01 4.69 -10.28
CA GLU A 177 27.36 3.28 -10.42
C GLU A 177 27.08 2.76 -11.82
N ASP A 178 25.91 3.07 -12.39
CA ASP A 178 25.55 2.70 -13.75
C ASP A 178 26.48 3.33 -14.78
N TRP A 179 26.82 4.61 -14.59
CA TRP A 179 27.82 5.28 -15.42
C TRP A 179 29.19 4.57 -15.34
N MET A 180 29.66 4.23 -14.15
CA MET A 180 30.90 3.47 -13.96
C MET A 180 30.84 2.05 -14.57
N ARG A 181 29.68 1.39 -14.52
CA ARG A 181 29.47 0.08 -15.15
C ARG A 181 29.57 0.19 -16.67
N GLN A 182 28.94 1.20 -17.26
CA GLN A 182 29.02 1.46 -18.70
C GLN A 182 30.45 1.76 -19.13
N GLU A 183 31.16 2.59 -18.38
CA GLU A 183 32.54 2.94 -18.72
C GLU A 183 33.47 1.72 -18.63
N ARG A 184 33.34 0.88 -17.59
CA ARG A 184 34.07 -0.40 -17.51
C ARG A 184 33.74 -1.32 -18.69
N ALA A 185 32.46 -1.51 -19.02
CA ALA A 185 32.05 -2.34 -20.14
C ALA A 185 32.60 -1.80 -21.48
N ARG A 186 32.66 -0.48 -21.65
CA ARG A 186 33.27 0.17 -22.81
C ARG A 186 34.77 -0.12 -22.91
N PHE A 187 35.50 0.00 -21.80
CA PHE A 187 36.93 -0.34 -21.76
C PHE A 187 37.18 -1.81 -22.06
N GLU A 188 36.42 -2.72 -21.45
CA GLU A 188 36.49 -4.16 -21.70
C GLU A 188 36.20 -4.49 -23.16
N TRP A 189 35.18 -3.87 -23.75
CA TRP A 189 34.86 -4.03 -25.17
C TRP A 189 36.03 -3.63 -26.07
N HIS A 190 36.64 -2.46 -25.82
CA HIS A 190 37.81 -2.01 -26.59
C HIS A 190 39.02 -2.93 -26.44
N LEU A 191 39.25 -3.48 -25.25
CA LEU A 191 40.34 -4.43 -25.00
C LEU A 191 40.13 -5.74 -25.76
N LEU A 192 38.93 -6.30 -25.69
CA LEU A 192 38.55 -7.51 -26.43
C LEU A 192 38.64 -7.30 -27.95
N GLU A 193 38.21 -6.14 -28.43
CA GLU A 193 38.30 -5.79 -29.85
C GLU A 193 39.76 -5.70 -30.32
N ARG A 194 40.65 -5.15 -29.49
CA ARG A 194 42.09 -5.13 -29.78
C ARG A 194 42.67 -6.55 -29.83
N GLN A 195 42.36 -7.38 -28.84
CA GLN A 195 42.81 -8.79 -28.82
C GLN A 195 42.29 -9.57 -30.03
N ARG A 196 41.04 -9.34 -30.45
CA ARG A 196 40.48 -9.94 -31.67
C ARG A 196 41.25 -9.56 -32.92
N LYS A 197 41.59 -8.27 -33.08
CA LYS A 197 42.39 -7.79 -34.22
C LYS A 197 43.79 -8.38 -34.21
N GLU A 198 44.45 -8.41 -33.05
CA GLU A 198 45.78 -9.03 -32.89
C GLU A 198 45.74 -10.53 -33.21
N ALA A 199 44.70 -11.25 -32.76
CA ALA A 199 44.51 -12.66 -33.10
C ALA A 199 44.28 -12.89 -34.60
N ALA A 200 43.47 -12.05 -35.24
CA ALA A 200 43.23 -12.10 -36.69
C ALA A 200 44.52 -11.81 -37.48
N ASP A 201 45.30 -10.82 -37.07
CA ASP A 201 46.60 -10.50 -37.67
C ASP A 201 47.61 -11.64 -37.50
N CYS A 202 47.66 -12.26 -36.32
CA CYS A 202 48.49 -13.44 -36.06
C CYS A 202 48.08 -14.62 -36.96
N GLU A 203 46.79 -14.88 -37.11
CA GLU A 203 46.29 -15.93 -38.00
C GLU A 203 46.65 -15.64 -39.46
N GLN A 204 46.48 -14.39 -39.90
CA GLN A 204 46.83 -13.96 -41.25
C GLN A 204 48.34 -14.13 -41.51
N ARG A 205 49.20 -13.72 -40.56
CA ARG A 205 50.65 -13.95 -40.63
C ARG A 205 50.99 -15.44 -40.68
N ARG A 206 50.30 -16.27 -39.90
CA ARG A 206 50.51 -17.74 -39.93
C ARG A 206 50.14 -18.32 -41.31
N ARG A 207 49.03 -17.87 -41.91
CA ARG A 207 48.60 -18.26 -43.26
C ARG A 207 49.61 -17.84 -44.31
N THR A 208 50.10 -16.60 -44.28
CA THR A 208 51.09 -16.12 -45.25
C THR A 208 52.42 -16.88 -45.15
N ILE A 209 52.94 -17.10 -43.94
CA ILE A 209 54.14 -17.93 -43.72
C ILE A 209 53.93 -19.35 -44.24
N SER A 210 52.76 -19.96 -43.99
CA SER A 210 52.43 -21.30 -44.50
C SER A 210 52.39 -21.34 -46.03
N THR A 211 51.82 -20.33 -46.69
CA THR A 211 51.81 -20.25 -48.15
C THR A 211 53.22 -20.09 -48.71
N ILE A 212 54.03 -19.18 -48.14
CA ILE A 212 55.42 -18.96 -48.57
C ILE A 212 56.24 -20.25 -48.45
N THR A 213 56.14 -20.94 -47.31
CA THR A 213 56.87 -22.21 -47.08
C THR A 213 56.43 -23.30 -48.05
N LYS A 214 55.12 -23.47 -48.30
CA LYS A 214 54.61 -24.40 -49.32
C LYS A 214 55.15 -24.09 -50.72
N THR A 215 55.17 -22.82 -51.11
CA THR A 215 55.72 -22.39 -52.41
C THR A 215 57.21 -22.67 -52.49
N MET A 216 58.00 -22.35 -51.47
CA MET A 216 59.45 -22.63 -51.46
C MET A 216 59.75 -24.13 -51.60
N VAL A 217 59.04 -24.98 -50.86
CA VAL A 217 59.18 -26.45 -50.96
C VAL A 217 58.82 -26.93 -52.37
N ALA A 218 57.73 -26.44 -52.96
CA ALA A 218 57.34 -26.78 -54.32
C ALA A 218 58.40 -26.37 -55.36
N THR A 219 58.98 -25.17 -55.24
CA THR A 219 60.04 -24.70 -56.15
C THR A 219 61.30 -25.57 -56.03
N VAL A 220 61.72 -25.92 -54.82
CA VAL A 220 62.90 -26.79 -54.62
C VAL A 220 62.67 -28.18 -55.22
N LEU A 221 61.48 -28.75 -55.04
CA LEU A 221 61.11 -30.04 -55.64
C LEU A 221 61.08 -29.96 -57.18
N ALA A 222 60.54 -28.88 -57.76
CA ALA A 222 60.52 -28.67 -59.20
C ALA A 222 61.93 -28.56 -59.79
N VAL A 223 62.82 -27.82 -59.14
CA VAL A 223 64.24 -27.70 -59.54
C VAL A 223 64.95 -29.06 -59.43
N ALA A 224 64.71 -29.81 -58.35
CA ALA A 224 65.28 -31.16 -58.19
C ALA A 224 64.78 -32.12 -59.28
N ALA A 225 63.48 -32.10 -59.59
CA ALA A 225 62.89 -32.89 -60.67
C ALA A 225 63.50 -32.52 -62.03
N ALA A 226 63.58 -31.23 -62.35
CA ALA A 226 64.21 -30.75 -63.59
C ALA A 226 65.67 -31.21 -63.71
N LYS A 227 66.45 -31.12 -62.62
CA LYS A 227 67.84 -31.58 -62.57
C LYS A 227 67.97 -33.10 -62.80
N SER A 228 67.02 -33.89 -62.29
CA SER A 228 66.98 -35.34 -62.52
C SER A 228 66.60 -35.74 -63.96
N MET A 229 65.98 -34.84 -64.73
CA MET A 229 65.60 -35.06 -66.13
C MET A 229 66.68 -34.65 -67.14
N LEU A 230 67.77 -34.03 -66.69
CA LEU A 230 68.91 -33.60 -67.52
C LEU A 230 70.00 -34.64 -67.88
N PRO A 231 70.05 -35.89 -67.36
CA PRO A 231 71.18 -36.79 -67.66
C PRO A 231 71.25 -37.33 -69.10
N ASP A 232 70.25 -37.14 -69.96
CA ASP A 232 70.25 -37.69 -71.33
C ASP A 232 70.74 -36.72 -72.43
N LEU A 233 71.16 -35.50 -72.08
CA LEU A 233 71.61 -34.48 -73.07
C LEU A 233 73.12 -34.20 -73.06
N LEU A 234 73.91 -35.00 -72.32
CA LEU A 234 75.37 -34.83 -72.20
C LEU A 234 76.14 -36.15 -72.40
N GLN A 235 75.60 -37.07 -73.21
CA GLN A 235 76.35 -38.18 -73.80
C GLN A 235 76.53 -37.95 -75.30
N TRP A 236 77.33 -36.95 -75.68
CA TRP A 236 77.93 -36.83 -77.01
C TRP A 236 79.36 -36.30 -76.85
#